data_AF-A0A938GLA2-F1
#
_entry.id   AF-A0A938GLA2-F1
#
_cell.length_a   1.000
_cell.length_b   1.000
_cell.length_c   1.000
_cell.angle_alpha   90.00
_cell.angle_beta   90.00
_cell.angle_gamma   90.00
#
_symmetry.space_group_name_H-M   'P 1'
#
loop_
_entity.id
_entity.type
_entity.pdbx_description
1 polymer ?
#
loop_
_entity_poly.entity_id
_entity_poly.type
_entity_poly.pdbx_seq_one_letter_code
_entity_poly.pdbx_strand_id
1 'polypeptide(L)'
;AIKFCAPGVSPKVQLSVVVADTSEATPHAPKAEWCEIVISDNGIGFEPSDWPLLIRGFQRQHSRDRFEGTGLGLAICQSIVDWHGGSLTASSEPGKGCTLTLKLPLRQPVRPESDRMRSPAPSSLSSHQP
;
A
#
# COMPACT_ATOMS: atom_id res chain seq x y z
N ALA A 1 9.79 5.27 -3.87
CA ALA A 1 11.11 4.66 -4.05
C ALA A 1 11.79 5.15 -5.33
N ILE A 2 12.07 4.32 -6.34
CA ILE A 2 13.09 4.62 -7.38
C ILE A 2 12.75 5.82 -8.29
N LYS A 3 11.47 6.03 -8.58
CA LYS A 3 11.03 7.11 -9.47
C LYS A 3 11.07 8.50 -8.84
N PHE A 4 10.95 8.56 -7.51
CA PHE A 4 10.68 9.79 -6.77
C PHE A 4 11.90 10.21 -5.96
N CYS A 5 13.03 10.34 -6.64
CA CYS A 5 14.31 10.73 -6.03
C CYS A 5 14.65 12.18 -6.36
N ALA A 6 15.30 12.87 -5.42
CA ALA A 6 15.83 14.20 -5.68
C ALA A 6 16.97 14.14 -6.72
N PRO A 7 17.13 15.17 -7.57
CA PRO A 7 18.23 15.23 -8.54
C PRO A 7 19.60 15.06 -7.87
N GLY A 8 20.45 14.19 -8.42
CA GLY A 8 21.79 13.94 -7.88
C GLY A 8 21.85 13.07 -6.61
N VAL A 9 20.71 12.61 -6.09
CA VAL A 9 20.65 11.69 -4.95
C VAL A 9 20.47 10.26 -5.45
N SER A 10 21.40 9.36 -5.08
CA SER A 10 21.25 7.93 -5.38
C SER A 10 20.08 7.34 -4.59
N PRO A 11 19.16 6.60 -5.26
CA PRO A 11 18.06 5.92 -4.58
C PRO A 11 18.59 4.88 -3.59
N LYS A 12 18.04 4.90 -2.38
CA LYS A 12 18.22 3.88 -1.35
C LYS A 12 16.85 3.37 -0.94
N VAL A 13 16.71 2.06 -0.88
CA VAL A 13 15.53 1.39 -0.37
C VAL A 13 15.99 0.37 0.67
N GLN A 14 15.34 0.38 1.82
CA GLN A 14 15.55 -0.57 2.90
C GLN A 14 14.27 -1.37 3.09
N LEU A 15 14.43 -2.68 3.27
CA LEU A 15 13.33 -3.59 3.54
C LEU A 15 13.65 -4.36 4.83
N SER A 16 12.70 -4.39 5.76
CA SER A 16 12.75 -5.26 6.93
C SER A 16 11.45 -6.03 7.05
N VAL A 17 11.55 -7.22 7.64
CA VAL A 17 10.41 -8.11 7.87
C VAL A 17 10.50 -8.64 9.29
N VAL A 18 9.40 -8.54 10.03
CA VAL A 18 9.27 -9.10 11.38
C VAL A 18 8.02 -9.95 11.43
N VAL A 19 8.17 -11.18 11.92
CA VAL A 19 7.03 -12.04 12.26
C VAL A 19 6.79 -11.95 13.76
N ALA A 20 5.57 -11.59 14.14
CA ALA A 20 5.17 -11.45 15.53
C ALA A 20 3.93 -12.31 15.85
N ASP A 21 3.98 -12.94 17.01
CA ASP A 21 2.83 -13.56 17.65
C ASP A 21 2.08 -12.51 18.46
N THR A 22 0.82 -12.23 18.13
CA THR A 22 0.05 -11.17 18.83
C THR A 22 -1.09 -11.68 19.71
N SER A 23 -1.34 -12.99 19.79
CA SER A 23 -2.33 -13.54 20.72
C SER A 23 -1.94 -14.90 21.29
N GLU A 24 -2.41 -15.20 22.50
CA GLU A 24 -2.50 -16.56 22.99
C GLU A 24 -3.66 -17.27 22.28
N ALA A 25 -3.44 -18.52 21.85
CA ALA A 25 -4.49 -19.32 21.23
C ALA A 25 -5.57 -19.64 22.26
N THR A 26 -6.84 -19.44 21.91
CA THR A 26 -7.97 -19.95 22.69
C THR A 26 -8.69 -21.04 21.90
N PRO A 27 -9.49 -21.92 22.53
CA PRO A 27 -10.24 -22.96 21.82
C PRO A 27 -11.18 -22.42 20.72
N HIS A 28 -11.55 -21.14 20.80
CA HIS A 28 -12.48 -20.48 19.87
C HIS A 28 -11.82 -19.44 18.97
N ALA A 29 -10.52 -19.16 19.15
CA ALA A 29 -9.76 -18.25 18.29
C ALA A 29 -8.32 -18.75 18.20
N PRO A 30 -7.88 -19.28 17.03
CA PRO A 30 -6.51 -19.72 16.84
C PRO A 30 -5.54 -18.54 16.99
N LYS A 31 -4.29 -18.86 17.31
CA LYS A 31 -3.19 -17.90 17.37
C LYS A 31 -3.12 -17.09 16.07
N ALA A 32 -3.12 -15.77 16.19
CA ALA A 32 -2.94 -14.89 15.03
C ALA A 32 -1.46 -14.51 14.92
N GLU A 33 -0.79 -15.08 13.94
CA GLU A 33 0.57 -14.69 13.56
C GLU A 33 0.52 -13.61 12.49
N TRP A 34 1.30 -12.56 12.67
CA TRP A 34 1.36 -11.43 11.74
C TRP A 34 2.77 -11.27 11.19
N CYS A 35 2.84 -10.92 9.91
CA CYS A 35 4.04 -10.47 9.23
C CYS A 35 3.95 -8.96 9.04
N GLU A 36 4.90 -8.22 9.60
CA GLU A 36 5.11 -6.81 9.33
C GLU A 36 6.25 -6.65 8.33
N ILE A 37 5.96 -6.04 7.19
CA ILE A 37 6.92 -5.74 6.13
C ILE A 37 7.06 -4.22 6.07
N VAL A 38 8.26 -3.71 6.31
CA VAL A 38 8.55 -2.27 6.31
C VAL A 38 9.47 -1.96 5.13
N ILE A 39 9.06 -1.00 4.31
CA ILE A 39 9.79 -0.55 3.13
C ILE A 39 10.06 0.93 3.31
N SER A 40 11.33 1.31 3.46
CA SER A 40 11.75 2.71 3.61
C SER A 40 12.57 3.15 2.41
N ASP A 41 12.39 4.39 1.95
CA ASP A 41 13.22 5.00 0.90
C ASP A 41 13.68 6.40 1.27
N ASN A 42 14.72 6.89 0.58
CA ASN A 42 15.25 8.26 0.71
C ASN A 42 14.75 9.19 -0.41
N GLY A 43 13.53 8.96 -0.91
CA GLY A 43 12.93 9.76 -1.97
C GLY A 43 12.54 11.16 -1.52
N ILE A 44 11.74 11.84 -2.34
CA ILE A 44 11.25 13.21 -2.07
C ILE A 44 10.20 13.28 -0.94
N GLY A 45 9.73 12.14 -0.44
CA GLY A 45 8.64 12.10 0.54
C GLY A 45 7.34 12.73 0.04
N PHE A 46 6.41 12.95 0.97
CA PHE A 46 5.11 13.60 0.74
C PHE A 46 4.56 14.11 2.08
N GLU A 47 3.62 15.05 2.03
CA GLU A 47 2.98 15.57 3.25
C GLU A 47 2.11 14.48 3.89
N PRO A 48 2.19 14.19 5.21
CA PRO A 48 1.38 13.17 5.85
C PRO A 48 -0.13 13.28 5.58
N SER A 49 -0.65 14.51 5.42
CA SER A 49 -2.05 14.77 5.09
C SER A 49 -2.46 14.30 3.70
N ASP A 50 -1.51 14.06 2.80
CA ASP A 50 -1.77 13.58 1.43
C ASP A 50 -1.96 12.07 1.36
N TRP A 51 -1.60 11.31 2.42
CA TRP A 51 -1.71 9.85 2.42
C TRP A 51 -3.11 9.34 2.03
N PRO A 52 -4.23 9.85 2.60
CA PRO A 52 -5.56 9.39 2.23
C PRO A 52 -5.91 9.63 0.76
N LEU A 53 -5.28 10.63 0.13
CA LEU A 53 -5.47 10.93 -1.30
C LEU A 53 -4.62 10.00 -2.17
N LEU A 54 -3.37 9.77 -1.79
CA LEU A 54 -2.42 8.89 -2.50
C LEU A 54 -2.91 7.43 -2.61
N ILE A 55 -3.63 6.93 -1.61
CA ILE A 55 -4.16 5.55 -1.60
C ILE A 55 -5.50 5.37 -2.31
N ARG A 56 -6.25 6.45 -2.61
CA ARG A 56 -7.57 6.37 -3.28
C ARG A 56 -7.50 6.02 -4.77
N GLY A 57 -6.32 6.06 -5.36
CA GLY A 57 -6.12 5.87 -6.79
C GLY A 57 -6.53 7.11 -7.61
N PHE A 58 -6.02 7.21 -8.84
CA PHE A 58 -6.29 8.28 -9.80
C PHE A 58 -5.91 9.72 -9.40
N GLN A 59 -5.51 9.99 -8.16
CA GLN A 59 -5.02 11.30 -7.73
C GLN A 59 -3.50 11.40 -7.86
N ARG A 60 -3.06 12.34 -8.71
CA ARG A 60 -1.64 12.63 -8.96
C ARG A 60 -1.26 13.87 -8.16
N GLN A 61 -0.26 13.74 -7.29
CA GLN A 61 0.29 14.86 -6.50
C GLN A 61 1.28 15.74 -7.29
N HIS A 62 1.82 15.23 -8.40
CA HIS A 62 2.76 15.99 -9.26
C HIS A 62 2.22 16.14 -10.68
N SER A 63 2.41 17.32 -11.25
CA SER A 63 2.15 17.61 -12.66
C SER A 63 2.90 16.59 -13.55
N ARG A 64 2.32 16.28 -14.71
CA ARG A 64 2.83 15.29 -15.68
C ARG A 64 4.32 15.47 -16.00
N ASP A 65 4.83 16.67 -15.81
CA ASP A 65 6.15 17.12 -16.23
C ASP A 65 7.27 16.71 -15.26
N ARG A 66 6.97 16.31 -14.02
CA ARG A 66 8.00 15.89 -13.04
C ARG A 66 8.15 14.38 -12.89
N PHE A 67 7.05 13.63 -12.92
CA PHE A 67 7.09 12.17 -12.78
C PHE A 67 5.97 11.52 -13.60
N GLU A 68 6.33 10.65 -14.54
CA GLU A 68 5.36 9.90 -15.34
C GLU A 68 4.56 8.89 -14.50
N GLY A 69 3.52 8.26 -15.06
CA GLY A 69 2.78 7.15 -14.42
C GLY A 69 1.30 7.44 -14.15
N THR A 70 0.55 6.39 -13.87
CA THR A 70 -0.92 6.45 -13.73
C THR A 70 -1.39 6.76 -12.31
N GLY A 71 -0.49 6.74 -11.32
CA GLY A 71 -0.83 6.93 -9.90
C GLY A 71 -1.61 5.77 -9.28
N LEU A 72 -1.69 4.61 -9.95
CA LEU A 72 -2.48 3.46 -9.48
C LEU A 72 -1.73 2.53 -8.53
N GLY A 73 -0.40 2.61 -8.46
CA GLY A 73 0.43 1.65 -7.72
C GLY A 73 0.03 1.48 -6.26
N LEU A 74 -0.13 2.58 -5.51
CA LEU A 74 -0.50 2.52 -4.09
C LEU A 74 -1.94 2.02 -3.87
N ALA A 75 -2.87 2.40 -4.75
CA ALA A 75 -4.24 1.89 -4.69
C ALA A 75 -4.31 0.37 -4.96
N ILE A 76 -3.49 -0.14 -5.87
CA ILE A 76 -3.34 -1.58 -6.12
C ILE A 76 -2.73 -2.26 -4.89
N CYS A 77 -1.66 -1.70 -4.29
CA CYS A 77 -1.06 -2.23 -3.06
C CYS A 77 -2.08 -2.30 -1.92
N GLN A 78 -2.85 -1.22 -1.70
CA GLN A 78 -3.93 -1.18 -0.70
C GLN A 78 -4.94 -2.30 -0.96
N SER A 79 -5.42 -2.43 -2.20
CA SER A 79 -6.38 -3.47 -2.59
C SER A 79 -5.86 -4.88 -2.34
N ILE A 80 -4.59 -5.14 -2.67
CA ILE A 80 -3.95 -6.45 -2.45
C ILE A 80 -3.87 -6.73 -0.94
N VAL A 81 -3.41 -5.77 -0.15
CA VAL A 81 -3.26 -5.92 1.30
C VAL A 81 -4.62 -6.14 1.97
N ASP A 82 -5.65 -5.38 1.58
CA ASP A 82 -7.03 -5.57 2.05
C ASP A 82 -7.56 -6.96 1.66
N TRP A 83 -7.23 -7.44 0.45
CA TRP A 83 -7.63 -8.76 -0.01
C TRP A 83 -7.09 -9.87 0.89
N HIS A 84 -5.87 -9.69 1.38
CA HIS A 84 -5.19 -10.59 2.32
C HIS A 84 -5.65 -10.41 3.78
N GLY A 85 -6.56 -9.47 4.07
CA GLY A 85 -7.01 -9.18 5.44
C GLY A 85 -5.96 -8.42 6.27
N GLY A 86 -5.07 -7.70 5.60
CA GLY A 86 -4.01 -6.92 6.21
C GLY A 86 -4.31 -5.44 6.35
N SER A 87 -3.26 -4.65 6.62
CA SER A 87 -3.30 -3.19 6.58
C SER A 87 -2.04 -2.60 5.94
N LEU A 88 -2.19 -1.47 5.25
CA LEU A 88 -1.11 -0.71 4.64
C LEU A 88 -1.13 0.71 5.23
N THR A 89 0.01 1.15 5.75
CA THR A 89 0.18 2.48 6.34
C THR A 89 1.45 3.13 5.82
N ALA A 90 1.57 4.45 6.01
CA ALA A 90 2.76 5.19 5.62
C ALA A 90 3.15 6.24 6.68
N SER A 91 4.45 6.44 6.83
CA SER A 91 5.07 7.59 7.49
C SER A 91 5.97 8.28 6.49
N SER A 92 5.91 9.60 6.37
CA SER A 92 6.60 10.34 5.31
C SER A 92 6.91 11.75 5.77
N GLU A 93 8.00 12.32 5.27
CA GLU A 93 8.32 13.73 5.44
C GLU A 93 8.88 14.29 4.12
N PRO A 94 8.40 15.45 3.64
CA PRO A 94 8.92 16.09 2.44
C PRO A 94 10.45 16.25 2.49
N GLY A 95 11.11 15.75 1.45
CA GLY A 95 12.57 15.77 1.29
C GLY A 95 13.35 14.71 2.06
N LYS A 96 12.71 13.91 2.93
CA LYS A 96 13.38 12.85 3.71
C LYS A 96 13.02 11.43 3.29
N GLY A 97 12.05 11.28 2.41
CA GLY A 97 11.57 9.99 1.92
C GLY A 97 10.32 9.53 2.65
N CYS A 98 9.99 8.25 2.48
CA CYS A 98 8.83 7.65 3.13
C CYS A 98 9.09 6.21 3.56
N THR A 99 8.30 5.76 4.51
CA THR A 99 8.26 4.40 5.03
C THR A 99 6.85 3.86 4.88
N LEU A 100 6.68 2.79 4.13
CA LEU A 100 5.45 2.02 4.01
C LEU A 100 5.52 0.81 4.94
N THR A 101 4.47 0.60 5.72
CA THR A 101 4.35 -0.55 6.61
C THR A 101 3.13 -1.37 6.22
N LEU A 102 3.37 -2.61 5.79
CA LEU A 102 2.37 -3.61 5.47
C LEU A 102 2.27 -4.59 6.65
N LYS A 103 1.06 -4.85 7.14
CA LYS A 103 0.78 -5.90 8.11
C LYS A 103 -0.11 -6.94 7.46
N LEU A 104 0.34 -8.17 7.40
CA LEU A 104 -0.39 -9.29 6.79
C LEU A 104 -0.53 -10.43 7.79
N PRO A 105 -1.70 -11.09 7.88
CA PRO A 105 -1.81 -12.32 8.65
C PRO A 105 -1.04 -13.44 7.93
N LEU A 106 -0.26 -14.25 8.67
CA LEU A 106 0.42 -15.42 8.09
C LEU A 106 -0.57 -16.49 7.61
N ARG A 107 -1.75 -16.53 8.22
CA ARG A 107 -2.88 -17.35 7.79
C ARG A 107 -3.99 -16.44 7.31
N GLN A 108 -4.21 -16.41 6.00
CA GLN A 108 -5.27 -15.61 5.42
C GLN A 108 -6.64 -16.10 5.89
N PRO A 109 -7.59 -15.19 6.15
CA PRO A 109 -8.95 -15.59 6.47
C PRO A 109 -9.54 -16.35 5.28
N VAL A 110 -10.24 -17.45 5.56
CA VAL A 110 -11.00 -18.16 4.53
C VAL A 110 -12.14 -17.22 4.11
N ARG A 111 -12.00 -16.56 2.96
CA ARG A 111 -13.11 -15.79 2.39
C ARG A 111 -14.20 -16.75 1.91
N PRO A 112 -15.47 -16.53 2.28
CA PRO A 112 -16.58 -17.30 1.75
C PRO A 112 -16.61 -17.18 0.22
N GLU A 113 -17.02 -18.25 -0.45
CA GLU A 113 -16.95 -18.38 -1.91
C GLU A 113 -17.70 -17.26 -2.66
N SER A 114 -18.75 -16.72 -2.03
CA SER A 114 -19.51 -15.55 -2.49
C SER A 114 -18.68 -14.27 -2.65
N ASP A 115 -17.61 -14.09 -1.87
CA ASP A 115 -16.74 -12.92 -1.94
C ASP A 115 -15.62 -13.09 -2.98
N ARG A 116 -15.31 -14.32 -3.40
CA ARG A 116 -14.27 -14.58 -4.41
C ARG A 116 -14.70 -14.17 -5.82
N MET A 117 -16.01 -14.21 -6.10
CA MET A 117 -16.58 -13.81 -7.39
C MET A 117 -16.79 -12.29 -7.55
N ARG A 118 -16.73 -11.51 -6.46
CA ARG A 118 -16.73 -10.04 -6.52
C ARG A 118 -15.31 -9.51 -6.75
N SER A 119 -14.73 -9.80 -7.91
CA SER A 119 -13.59 -8.98 -8.37
C SER A 119 -14.07 -7.54 -8.55
N PRO A 120 -13.27 -6.50 -8.22
CA PRO A 120 -13.56 -5.17 -8.71
C PRO A 120 -13.41 -5.23 -10.23
N ALA A 121 -14.53 -5.28 -10.95
CA ALA A 121 -14.52 -4.89 -12.35
C ALA A 121 -13.92 -3.48 -12.41
N PRO A 122 -12.96 -3.18 -13.32
CA PRO A 122 -12.53 -1.81 -13.51
C PRO A 122 -13.79 -0.98 -13.73
N SER A 123 -14.04 -0.03 -12.83
CA SER A 123 -15.24 0.80 -12.82
C SER A 123 -15.50 1.27 -14.24
N SER A 124 -16.64 0.84 -14.79
CA SER A 124 -17.09 1.11 -16.15
C SER A 124 -16.76 2.55 -16.52
N LEU A 125 -15.91 2.73 -17.53
CA LEU A 125 -15.80 3.96 -18.30
C LEU A 125 -17.23 4.37 -18.67
N SER A 126 -17.74 5.41 -18.02
CA SER A 126 -18.99 6.04 -18.44
C SER A 126 -18.72 6.59 -19.84
N SER A 127 -19.33 5.94 -20.82
CA SER A 127 -19.41 6.39 -22.19
C SER A 127 -20.09 7.75 -22.23
N HIS A 128 -19.30 8.83 -22.35
CA HIS A 128 -19.81 10.02 -23.02
C HIS A 128 -19.97 9.67 -24.51
N GLN A 129 -21.23 9.44 -24.89
CA GLN A 129 -21.67 9.49 -26.28
C GLN A 129 -21.84 10.97 -26.71
N PRO A 130 -21.81 11.23 -28.03
CA PRO A 130 -21.31 12.47 -28.64
C PRO A 130 -22.22 13.70 -28.49
#